data_AF-A0A8T0GPQ4-F1
#
_entry.id   AF-A0A8T0GPQ4-F1
#
_cell.length_a   1.000
_cell.length_b   1.000
_cell.length_c   1.000
_cell.angle_alpha   90.00
_cell.angle_beta   90.00
_cell.angle_gamma   90.00
#
_symmetry.space_group_name_H-M   'P 1'
#
loop_
_entity.id
_entity.type
_entity.pdbx_description
1 polymer ?
#
loop_
_entity_poly.entity_id
_entity_poly.type
_entity_poly.pdbx_seq_one_letter_code
_entity_poly.pdbx_strand_id
1 'polypeptide(L)'
;MAMRTALAGRLLRRSATAAQQWRPLSASAPEQPQQAQHSHQFAHGLRRASGSLGLGFKGLESSANGAGVTTGKRFFGASSVVQQQSLVTPNEVQKELQSGADTGAQTAELVAETREMQLKSINEARARIFGHVIGNGERSAHKVLRRKMIGQKIVSWYPTPIQKQDPMFEDPKIKRRVVKNERLKRRGKGPPKKGHGKRAAKRAK
;
A
#
# COMPACT_ATOMS: atom_id res chain seq x y z
N MET A 1 62.59 -56.14 55.50
CA MET A 1 63.85 -55.62 54.93
C MET A 1 63.48 -54.43 54.05
N ALA A 2 63.21 -53.29 54.68
CA ALA A 2 64.14 -52.19 54.93
C ALA A 2 64.15 -51.23 53.71
N MET A 3 63.47 -50.08 53.84
CA MET A 3 64.07 -48.75 54.06
C MET A 3 64.40 -48.06 52.71
N ARG A 4 64.19 -46.77 52.44
CA ARG A 4 63.83 -45.58 53.22
C ARG A 4 63.76 -44.37 52.26
N THR A 5 63.00 -43.34 52.66
CA THR A 5 63.22 -41.86 52.51
C THR A 5 63.42 -41.23 51.12
N ALA A 6 62.64 -40.25 50.62
CA ALA A 6 62.17 -38.93 51.12
C ALA A 6 63.03 -37.74 50.64
N LEU A 7 62.37 -36.67 50.16
CA LEU A 7 62.68 -35.22 50.24
C LEU A 7 62.00 -34.51 49.05
N ALA A 8 60.82 -33.90 49.19
CA ALA A 8 60.54 -32.61 49.84
C ALA A 8 61.25 -31.41 49.18
N GLY A 9 60.47 -30.61 48.45
CA GLY A 9 60.87 -29.33 47.86
C GLY A 9 59.63 -28.47 47.63
N ARG A 10 59.05 -27.98 48.73
CA ARG A 10 57.92 -27.04 48.80
C ARG A 10 58.52 -25.67 49.11
N LEU A 11 58.15 -24.61 48.40
CA LEU A 11 58.06 -23.20 48.86
C LEU A 11 57.62 -22.33 47.66
N LEU A 12 56.33 -21.98 47.56
CA LEU A 12 55.74 -20.70 48.01
C LEU A 12 56.33 -19.45 47.34
N ARG A 13 55.52 -18.78 46.50
CA ARG A 13 55.07 -17.43 46.85
C ARG A 13 53.84 -16.98 46.04
N ARG A 14 52.79 -16.69 46.80
CA ARG A 14 51.63 -15.85 46.44
C ARG A 14 52.11 -14.43 46.14
N SER A 15 51.51 -13.78 45.16
CA SER A 15 50.95 -12.44 45.34
C SER A 15 49.91 -12.14 44.25
N ALA A 16 48.72 -11.78 44.71
CA ALA A 16 47.64 -11.19 43.95
C ALA A 16 47.64 -9.66 44.19
N THR A 17 46.78 -8.94 43.44
CA THR A 17 46.53 -7.47 43.44
C THR A 17 47.52 -6.67 42.57
N ALA A 18 47.16 -5.71 41.72
CA ALA A 18 46.03 -4.76 41.66
C ALA A 18 45.71 -4.43 40.18
N ALA A 19 44.45 -4.47 39.72
CA ALA A 19 43.51 -3.35 39.69
C ALA A 19 43.95 -2.13 38.85
N GLN A 20 43.27 -2.00 37.70
CA GLN A 20 42.64 -0.76 37.20
C GLN A 20 43.50 0.49 36.98
N GLN A 21 43.84 0.80 35.71
CA GLN A 21 43.92 2.18 35.22
C GLN A 21 43.52 2.25 33.74
N TRP A 22 42.21 2.36 33.46
CA TRP A 22 41.71 2.92 32.20
C TRP A 22 41.15 4.30 32.51
N ARG A 23 41.78 5.36 31.98
CA ARG A 23 41.25 6.73 31.99
C ARG A 23 40.39 6.94 30.76
N PRO A 24 39.08 7.19 30.87
CA PRO A 24 38.32 7.83 29.80
C PRO A 24 38.38 9.36 29.96
N LEU A 25 38.51 10.01 28.81
CA LEU A 25 38.51 11.45 28.61
C LEU A 25 37.22 12.10 29.14
N SER A 26 37.41 13.21 29.85
CA SER A 26 36.38 14.18 30.21
C SER A 26 35.73 14.77 28.95
N ALA A 27 34.43 14.51 28.76
CA ALA A 27 33.58 15.30 27.89
C ALA A 27 32.33 15.68 28.66
N SER A 28 32.26 16.97 28.96
CA SER A 28 31.13 17.69 29.55
C SER A 28 29.89 17.62 28.66
N ALA A 29 28.73 17.30 29.23
CA ALA A 29 27.42 17.68 28.68
C ALA A 29 26.41 17.90 29.83
N PRO A 30 25.58 18.95 29.77
CA PRO A 30 24.73 19.39 30.88
C PRO A 30 23.44 18.57 31.05
N GLU A 31 23.07 18.36 32.31
CA GLU A 31 21.79 17.80 32.74
C GLU A 31 20.60 18.68 32.32
N GLN A 32 19.56 18.03 31.78
CA GLN A 32 18.22 18.57 31.63
C GLN A 32 17.33 18.01 32.76
N PRO A 33 16.45 18.83 33.36
CA PRO A 33 15.66 18.43 34.52
C PRO A 33 14.49 17.50 34.16
N GLN A 34 14.20 16.62 35.11
CA GLN A 34 13.15 15.62 35.13
C GLN A 34 11.75 16.26 35.09
N GLN A 35 10.86 15.79 34.21
CA GLN A 35 9.42 15.92 34.40
C GLN A 35 8.65 14.67 33.92
N ALA A 36 7.62 14.37 34.71
CA ALA A 36 6.46 13.50 34.46
C ALA A 36 6.62 11.99 34.73
N GLN A 37 6.36 11.60 35.98
CA GLN A 37 5.73 10.32 36.27
C GLN A 37 4.20 10.48 36.28
N HIS A 38 3.54 9.98 35.24
CA HIS A 38 2.11 9.64 35.28
C HIS A 38 1.95 8.18 34.87
N SER A 39 1.95 7.28 35.87
CA SER A 39 1.60 5.88 35.70
C SER A 39 0.09 5.71 35.79
N HIS A 40 -0.61 5.77 34.65
CA HIS A 40 -1.96 5.21 34.55
C HIS A 40 -1.85 3.69 34.33
N GLN A 41 -2.13 2.92 35.38
CA GLN A 41 -2.38 1.49 35.25
C GLN A 41 -3.80 1.29 34.70
N PHE A 42 -3.92 1.01 33.40
CA PHE A 42 -5.14 0.42 32.83
C PHE A 42 -4.90 -1.08 32.58
N ALA A 43 -5.46 -1.89 33.46
CA ALA A 43 -5.55 -3.34 33.28
C ALA A 43 -6.69 -3.64 32.28
N HIS A 44 -6.34 -3.93 31.02
CA HIS A 44 -7.28 -4.51 30.07
C HIS A 44 -7.25 -6.04 30.14
N GLY A 45 -8.33 -6.62 30.64
CA GLY A 45 -8.59 -8.05 30.63
C GLY A 45 -8.80 -8.58 29.21
N LEU A 46 -7.89 -9.42 28.73
CA LEU A 46 -8.02 -10.18 27.49
C LEU A 46 -8.72 -11.51 27.76
N ARG A 47 -10.05 -11.55 27.62
CA ARG A 47 -10.78 -12.81 27.43
C ARG A 47 -10.51 -13.31 26.01
N ARG A 48 -9.74 -14.39 25.86
CA ARG A 48 -9.61 -15.11 24.59
C ARG A 48 -10.79 -16.07 24.44
N ALA A 49 -11.75 -15.71 23.59
CA ALA A 49 -12.70 -16.64 23.02
C ALA A 49 -12.00 -17.39 21.86
N SER A 50 -11.83 -18.70 22.01
CA SER A 50 -11.40 -19.59 20.93
C SER A 50 -12.59 -19.94 20.05
N GLY A 51 -12.83 -19.14 19.02
CA GLY A 51 -13.77 -19.46 17.95
C GLY A 51 -13.09 -20.33 16.90
N SER A 52 -13.52 -21.58 16.81
CA SER A 52 -13.18 -22.51 15.73
C SER A 52 -14.03 -22.16 14.51
N LEU A 53 -13.41 -21.82 13.38
CA LEU A 53 -14.07 -21.82 12.07
C LEU A 53 -13.09 -22.40 11.05
N GLY A 54 -13.29 -23.68 10.76
CA GLY A 54 -12.81 -24.28 9.54
C GLY A 54 -13.69 -23.82 8.38
N LEU A 55 -13.07 -23.53 7.24
CA LEU A 55 -13.71 -23.56 5.93
C LEU A 55 -12.57 -23.79 4.93
N GLY A 56 -12.57 -24.98 4.33
CA GLY A 56 -11.73 -25.29 3.19
C GLY A 56 -12.30 -24.63 1.95
N PHE A 57 -11.43 -24.29 1.00
CA PHE A 57 -11.84 -24.20 -0.39
C PHE A 57 -10.67 -24.55 -1.32
N LYS A 58 -10.98 -25.46 -2.24
CA LYS A 58 -10.19 -25.98 -3.36
C LYS A 58 -9.81 -24.79 -4.27
N GLY A 59 -8.60 -24.70 -4.82
CA GLY A 59 -8.12 -25.59 -5.87
C GLY A 59 -8.85 -25.29 -7.19
N LEU A 60 -8.35 -24.33 -7.98
CA LEU A 60 -8.62 -24.27 -9.41
C LEU A 60 -7.42 -23.65 -10.15
N GLU A 61 -6.89 -24.44 -11.06
CA GLU A 61 -5.78 -24.13 -11.95
C GLU A 61 -6.28 -23.43 -13.22
N SER A 62 -5.35 -22.69 -13.84
CA SER A 62 -5.12 -22.47 -15.27
C SER A 62 -6.29 -22.40 -16.27
N SER A 63 -6.32 -21.32 -17.07
CA SER A 63 -6.29 -21.47 -18.53
C SER A 63 -5.88 -20.18 -19.22
N ALA A 64 -4.98 -20.35 -20.18
CA ALA A 64 -4.52 -19.38 -21.16
C ALA A 64 -5.66 -18.84 -22.04
N ASN A 65 -5.47 -17.63 -22.56
CA ASN A 65 -5.87 -17.25 -23.91
C ASN A 65 -4.99 -16.09 -24.39
N GLY A 66 -4.09 -16.40 -25.31
CA GLY A 66 -3.48 -15.42 -26.20
C GLY A 66 -4.29 -15.28 -27.48
N ALA A 67 -4.24 -14.09 -28.06
CA ALA A 67 -4.54 -13.70 -29.45
C ALA A 67 -4.75 -12.18 -29.41
N GLY A 68 -4.25 -11.34 -30.30
CA GLY A 68 -3.63 -11.51 -31.60
C GLY A 68 -3.61 -10.11 -32.20
N VAL A 69 -2.50 -9.79 -32.87
CA VAL A 69 -2.29 -8.56 -33.63
C VAL A 69 -3.28 -8.49 -34.79
N THR A 70 -3.95 -7.36 -35.01
CA THR A 70 -4.53 -7.04 -36.33
C THR A 70 -4.23 -5.60 -36.73
N THR A 71 -3.30 -5.51 -37.67
CA THR A 71 -2.97 -4.40 -38.54
C THR A 71 -4.16 -3.99 -39.40
N GLY A 72 -4.34 -2.67 -39.56
CA GLY A 72 -4.76 -2.06 -40.83
C GLY A 72 -6.26 -1.92 -41.11
N LYS A 73 -6.72 -0.67 -41.18
CA LYS A 73 -7.28 -0.09 -42.41
C LYS A 73 -7.48 1.41 -42.23
N ARG A 74 -6.68 2.17 -42.99
CA ARG A 74 -6.86 3.60 -43.23
C ARG A 74 -8.08 3.72 -44.15
N PHE A 75 -9.17 4.31 -43.66
CA PHE A 75 -10.24 4.80 -44.52
C PHE A 75 -9.99 6.28 -44.79
N PHE A 76 -9.42 6.55 -45.95
CA PHE A 76 -9.58 7.82 -46.64
C PHE A 76 -10.95 7.81 -47.32
N GLY A 77 -11.66 8.93 -47.25
CA GLY A 77 -12.74 9.24 -48.18
C GLY A 77 -14.11 9.42 -47.52
N ALA A 78 -14.45 10.67 -47.24
CA ALA A 78 -15.56 11.35 -47.91
C ALA A 78 -15.49 12.83 -47.56
N SER A 79 -15.01 13.63 -48.51
CA SER A 79 -15.17 15.07 -48.55
C SER A 79 -16.66 15.40 -48.61
N SER A 80 -17.30 15.59 -47.45
CA SER A 80 -18.60 16.26 -47.41
C SER A 80 -18.35 17.73 -47.71
N VAL A 81 -18.82 18.15 -48.88
CA VAL A 81 -19.03 19.54 -49.27
C VAL A 81 -19.60 20.29 -48.07
N VAL A 82 -18.77 21.16 -47.50
CA VAL A 82 -19.19 22.14 -46.49
C VAL A 82 -20.01 23.17 -47.26
N GLN A 83 -21.31 22.95 -47.29
CA GLN A 83 -22.27 23.94 -47.74
C GLN A 83 -22.17 25.10 -46.74
N GLN A 84 -21.49 26.17 -47.15
CA GLN A 84 -21.44 27.43 -46.42
C GLN A 84 -22.87 27.97 -46.37
N GLN A 85 -23.59 27.65 -45.29
CA GLN A 85 -24.77 28.39 -44.91
C GLN A 85 -24.25 29.72 -44.38
N SER A 86 -24.54 30.78 -45.14
CA SER A 86 -24.27 32.17 -44.82
C SER A 86 -24.60 32.44 -43.36
N LEU A 87 -23.60 32.92 -42.62
CA LEU A 87 -23.78 33.50 -41.29
C LEU A 87 -24.72 34.70 -41.42
N VAL A 88 -26.01 34.45 -41.15
CA VAL A 88 -26.95 35.52 -40.85
C VAL A 88 -26.45 36.17 -39.57
N THR A 89 -25.99 37.41 -39.71
CA THR A 89 -25.55 38.22 -38.59
C THR A 89 -26.76 38.46 -37.66
N PRO A 90 -26.61 38.31 -36.33
CA PRO A 90 -27.73 38.41 -35.40
C PRO A 90 -28.33 39.83 -35.26
N ASN A 91 -27.91 40.79 -36.08
CA ASN A 91 -28.34 42.18 -36.01
C ASN A 91 -29.53 42.51 -36.93
N GLU A 92 -29.94 41.61 -37.81
CA GLU A 92 -31.02 41.88 -38.78
C GLU A 92 -32.41 41.52 -38.24
N VAL A 93 -32.49 40.67 -37.21
CA VAL A 93 -33.75 40.29 -36.53
C VAL A 93 -34.28 41.41 -35.61
N GLN A 94 -33.45 42.39 -35.25
CA GLN A 94 -33.84 43.47 -34.34
C GLN A 94 -34.66 44.59 -35.01
N LYS A 95 -34.77 44.62 -36.34
CA LYS A 95 -35.47 45.69 -37.08
C LYS A 95 -36.96 45.47 -37.33
N GLU A 96 -37.50 44.27 -37.10
CA GLU A 96 -38.93 43.98 -37.36
C GLU A 96 -39.82 43.97 -36.12
N LEU A 97 -39.29 44.26 -34.93
CA LEU A 97 -40.03 44.17 -33.66
C LEU A 97 -40.79 45.44 -33.23
N GLN A 98 -40.95 46.44 -34.11
CA GLN A 98 -41.60 47.72 -33.77
C GLN A 98 -43.06 47.86 -34.23
N SER A 99 -43.68 46.83 -34.79
CA SER A 99 -45.10 46.87 -35.19
C SER A 99 -45.87 45.61 -34.79
N GLY A 100 -46.42 45.59 -33.58
CA GLY A 100 -47.37 44.55 -33.15
C GLY A 100 -47.38 44.31 -31.64
N ALA A 101 -48.04 45.18 -30.89
CA ALA A 101 -48.05 45.17 -29.42
C ALA A 101 -48.87 44.04 -28.76
N ASP A 102 -49.61 43.24 -29.54
CA ASP A 102 -50.56 42.25 -28.99
C ASP A 102 -50.08 40.79 -29.05
N THR A 103 -48.85 40.54 -29.54
CA THR A 103 -48.19 39.20 -29.58
C THR A 103 -47.03 39.05 -28.58
N GLY A 104 -46.95 39.94 -27.59
CA GLY A 104 -45.83 40.01 -26.64
C GLY A 104 -45.58 38.76 -25.78
N ALA A 105 -46.60 37.91 -25.61
CA ALA A 105 -46.45 36.66 -24.87
C ALA A 105 -45.75 35.55 -25.68
N GLN A 106 -46.08 35.42 -26.97
CA GLN A 106 -45.49 34.39 -27.85
C GLN A 106 -44.05 34.75 -28.26
N THR A 107 -43.74 36.04 -28.38
CA THR A 107 -42.37 36.50 -28.68
C THR A 107 -41.42 36.29 -27.50
N ALA A 108 -41.89 36.48 -26.26
CA ALA A 108 -41.10 36.22 -25.06
C ALA A 108 -40.73 34.74 -24.90
N GLU A 109 -41.65 33.83 -25.25
CA GLU A 109 -41.43 32.38 -25.22
C GLU A 109 -40.35 31.94 -26.23
N LEU A 110 -40.44 32.41 -27.48
CA LEU A 110 -39.42 32.15 -28.52
C LEU A 110 -38.03 32.71 -28.15
N VAL A 111 -37.98 33.90 -27.53
CA VAL A 111 -36.72 34.48 -27.04
C VAL A 111 -36.14 33.66 -25.87
N ALA A 112 -36.98 33.08 -25.02
CA ALA A 112 -36.52 32.18 -23.96
C ALA A 112 -35.96 30.87 -24.54
N GLU A 113 -36.64 30.25 -25.51
CA GLU A 113 -36.19 29.02 -26.17
C GLU A 113 -34.84 29.21 -26.90
N THR A 114 -34.68 30.31 -27.64
CA THR A 114 -33.41 30.63 -28.32
C THR A 114 -32.27 30.83 -27.32
N ARG A 115 -32.54 31.47 -26.17
CA ARG A 115 -31.57 31.61 -25.08
C ARG A 115 -31.18 30.26 -24.49
N GLU A 116 -32.13 29.35 -24.28
CA GLU A 116 -31.82 27.99 -23.82
C GLU A 116 -30.94 27.22 -24.80
N MET A 117 -31.22 27.31 -26.11
CA MET A 117 -30.40 26.70 -27.15
C MET A 117 -28.98 27.24 -27.17
N GLN A 118 -28.81 28.55 -27.03
CA GLN A 118 -27.50 29.19 -26.92
C GLN A 118 -26.72 28.67 -25.70
N LEU A 119 -27.37 28.55 -24.54
CA LEU A 119 -26.74 28.01 -23.33
C LEU A 119 -26.31 26.54 -23.48
N LYS A 120 -27.14 25.71 -24.13
CA LYS A 120 -26.79 24.32 -24.45
C LYS A 120 -25.55 24.26 -25.35
N SER A 121 -25.51 25.07 -26.41
CA SER A 121 -24.36 25.16 -27.33
C SER A 121 -23.07 25.61 -26.64
N ILE A 122 -23.14 26.64 -25.80
CA ILE A 122 -21.98 27.13 -25.02
C ILE A 122 -21.49 26.04 -24.05
N ASN A 123 -22.39 25.34 -23.38
CA ASN A 123 -22.05 24.27 -22.46
C ASN A 123 -21.40 23.07 -23.17
N GLU A 124 -21.86 22.73 -24.38
CA GLU A 124 -21.22 21.73 -25.22
C GLU A 124 -19.82 22.14 -25.66
N ALA A 125 -19.66 23.38 -26.14
CA ALA A 125 -18.34 23.91 -26.50
C ALA A 125 -17.38 23.86 -25.31
N ARG A 126 -17.84 24.26 -24.12
CA ARG A 126 -17.09 24.16 -22.86
C ARG A 126 -16.72 22.71 -22.54
N ALA A 127 -17.67 21.79 -22.65
CA ALA A 127 -17.45 20.37 -22.39
C ALA A 127 -16.38 19.78 -23.31
N ARG A 128 -16.41 20.14 -24.59
CA ARG A 128 -15.41 19.73 -25.60
C ARG A 128 -14.03 20.32 -25.30
N ILE A 129 -13.94 21.61 -24.97
CA ILE A 129 -12.65 22.29 -24.69
C ILE A 129 -11.98 21.72 -23.44
N PHE A 130 -12.74 21.52 -22.36
CA PHE A 130 -12.18 21.18 -21.05
C PHE A 130 -12.35 19.70 -20.67
N GLY A 131 -12.86 18.85 -21.57
CA GLY A 131 -13.12 17.44 -21.29
C GLY A 131 -14.16 17.22 -20.18
N HIS A 132 -15.13 18.11 -20.03
CA HIS A 132 -16.25 17.86 -19.12
C HIS A 132 -17.25 16.91 -19.79
N VAL A 133 -17.88 16.05 -19.01
CA VAL A 133 -18.94 15.17 -19.50
C VAL A 133 -20.28 15.81 -19.17
N ILE A 134 -21.11 16.07 -20.19
CA ILE A 134 -22.52 16.45 -20.03
C ILE A 134 -23.30 15.15 -19.78
N GLY A 135 -23.98 15.06 -18.63
CA GLY A 135 -24.74 13.89 -18.24
C GLY A 135 -26.24 14.18 -18.14
N ASN A 136 -27.06 13.14 -18.20
CA ASN A 136 -28.52 13.23 -18.20
C ASN A 136 -29.14 13.32 -16.79
N GLY A 137 -28.35 13.71 -15.77
CA GLY A 137 -28.74 13.68 -14.36
C GLY A 137 -28.68 12.30 -13.69
N GLU A 138 -28.52 11.24 -14.47
CA GLU A 138 -28.40 9.87 -13.96
C GLU A 138 -27.00 9.53 -13.42
N ARG A 139 -26.92 8.48 -12.60
CA ARG A 139 -25.66 8.01 -12.02
C ARG A 139 -24.79 7.32 -13.07
N SER A 140 -23.80 8.04 -13.60
CA SER A 140 -22.80 7.49 -14.51
C SER A 140 -21.57 6.91 -13.79
N ALA A 141 -20.80 6.08 -14.50
CA ALA A 141 -19.53 5.51 -14.00
C ALA A 141 -18.39 6.55 -13.90
N HIS A 142 -18.62 7.81 -14.29
CA HIS A 142 -17.61 8.87 -14.33
C HIS A 142 -16.99 9.13 -12.94
N LYS A 143 -17.75 8.94 -11.85
CA LYS A 143 -17.22 9.05 -10.48
C LYS A 143 -16.21 7.95 -10.14
N VAL A 144 -16.30 6.78 -10.77
CA VAL A 144 -15.34 5.68 -10.57
C VAL A 144 -14.06 5.97 -11.36
N LEU A 145 -14.20 6.38 -12.62
CA LEU A 145 -13.07 6.67 -13.52
C LEU A 145 -12.21 7.85 -13.05
N ARG A 146 -12.82 8.86 -12.42
CA ARG A 146 -12.10 10.02 -11.86
C ARG A 146 -11.31 9.73 -10.60
N ARG A 147 -11.54 8.58 -9.94
CA ARG A 147 -10.77 8.22 -8.74
C ARG A 147 -9.35 7.88 -9.17
N LYS A 148 -8.37 8.53 -8.54
CA LYS A 148 -6.96 8.15 -8.71
C LYS A 148 -6.78 6.72 -8.23
N MET A 149 -6.09 5.88 -8.99
CA MET A 149 -5.77 4.53 -8.55
C MET A 149 -4.79 4.58 -7.37
N ILE A 150 -5.22 4.12 -6.19
CA ILE A 150 -4.43 4.17 -4.94
C ILE A 150 -3.69 2.83 -4.71
N GLY A 151 -3.92 1.82 -5.53
CA GLY A 151 -3.40 0.45 -5.34
C GLY A 151 -1.89 0.39 -5.08
N GLN A 152 -1.09 1.08 -5.89
CA GLN A 152 0.37 1.10 -5.71
C GLN A 152 0.79 1.69 -4.36
N LYS A 153 0.14 2.77 -3.92
CA LYS A 153 0.40 3.39 -2.61
C LYS A 153 0.05 2.47 -1.45
N ILE A 154 -1.01 1.67 -1.60
CA ILE A 154 -1.44 0.69 -0.59
C ILE A 154 -0.44 -0.47 -0.54
N VAL A 155 -0.01 -0.97 -1.70
CA VAL A 155 0.98 -2.07 -1.79
C VAL A 155 2.33 -1.64 -1.20
N SER A 156 2.74 -0.40 -1.44
CA SER A 156 4.00 0.16 -0.91
C SER A 156 3.94 0.57 0.56
N TRP A 157 2.86 0.27 1.29
CA TRP A 157 2.71 0.66 2.69
C TRP A 157 3.82 0.10 3.58
N TYR A 158 4.24 -1.13 3.33
CA TYR A 158 5.43 -1.71 3.97
C TYR A 158 6.56 -1.77 2.95
N PRO A 159 7.76 -1.24 3.28
CA PRO A 159 8.90 -1.36 2.39
C PRO A 159 9.26 -2.82 2.18
N THR A 160 9.69 -3.16 0.96
CA THR A 160 10.16 -4.51 0.68
C THR A 160 11.43 -4.79 1.49
N PRO A 161 11.50 -5.92 2.22
CA PRO A 161 12.70 -6.25 2.98
C PRO A 161 13.86 -6.53 2.03
N ILE A 162 15.07 -6.14 2.44
CA ILE A 162 16.32 -6.29 1.65
C ILE A 162 16.54 -7.73 1.20
N GLN A 163 16.14 -8.71 2.01
CA GLN A 163 16.19 -10.15 1.71
C GLN A 163 15.49 -10.55 0.41
N LYS A 164 14.47 -9.78 -0.02
CA LYS A 164 13.76 -10.02 -1.28
C LYS A 164 14.36 -9.25 -2.45
N GLN A 165 15.18 -8.24 -2.18
CA GLN A 165 15.81 -7.38 -3.18
C GLN A 165 17.15 -7.96 -3.65
N ASP A 166 17.96 -8.48 -2.72
CA ASP A 166 19.27 -9.04 -3.00
C ASP A 166 19.31 -10.55 -2.67
N PRO A 167 19.41 -11.43 -3.68
CA PRO A 167 19.54 -12.88 -3.46
C PRO A 167 20.83 -13.29 -2.72
N MET A 168 21.87 -12.47 -2.74
CA MET A 168 23.15 -12.75 -2.06
C MET A 168 23.14 -12.31 -0.59
N PHE A 169 22.12 -11.57 -0.16
CA PHE A 169 22.03 -11.07 1.21
C PHE A 169 21.70 -12.19 2.21
N GLU A 170 22.66 -12.51 3.08
CA GLU A 170 22.45 -13.44 4.20
C GLU A 170 22.00 -12.71 5.48
N ASP A 171 20.81 -13.02 5.98
CA ASP A 171 20.37 -12.51 7.28
C ASP A 171 21.19 -13.07 8.45
N PRO A 172 21.85 -12.23 9.25
CA PRO A 172 22.60 -12.69 10.42
C PRO A 172 21.68 -13.35 11.45
N LYS A 173 20.42 -12.91 11.57
CA LYS A 173 19.43 -13.49 12.47
C LYS A 173 19.04 -14.91 12.04
N ILE A 174 18.83 -15.15 10.75
CA ILE A 174 18.50 -16.48 10.22
C ILE A 174 19.70 -17.41 10.40
N LYS A 175 20.91 -16.96 10.06
CA LYS A 175 22.15 -17.74 10.25
C LYS A 175 22.36 -18.17 11.71
N ARG A 176 22.23 -17.23 12.65
CA ARG A 176 22.31 -17.53 14.11
C ARG A 176 21.24 -18.53 14.55
N ARG A 177 20.01 -18.40 14.04
CA ARG A 177 18.91 -19.34 14.33
C ARG A 177 19.24 -20.76 13.85
N VAL A 178 19.80 -20.90 12.65
CA VAL A 178 20.20 -22.20 12.07
C VAL A 178 21.31 -22.84 12.91
N VAL A 179 22.38 -22.11 13.22
CA VAL A 179 23.50 -22.60 14.04
C VAL A 179 23.03 -23.03 15.44
N LYS A 180 22.12 -22.26 16.06
CA LYS A 180 21.52 -22.62 17.35
C LYS A 180 20.74 -23.94 17.26
N ASN A 181 19.92 -24.10 16.23
CA ASN A 181 19.13 -25.31 16.04
C ASN A 181 20.01 -26.54 15.80
N GLU A 182 21.07 -26.41 15.01
CA GLU A 182 22.05 -27.47 14.78
C GLU A 182 22.74 -27.90 16.08
N ARG A 183 23.17 -26.93 16.91
CA ARG A 183 23.73 -27.19 18.25
C ARG A 183 22.75 -27.94 19.16
N LEU A 184 21.45 -27.59 19.12
CA LEU A 184 20.42 -28.27 19.91
C LEU A 184 20.15 -29.69 19.42
N LYS A 185 20.14 -29.91 18.09
CA LYS A 185 20.00 -31.23 17.47
C LYS A 185 21.13 -32.17 17.89
N ARG A 186 22.39 -31.68 17.86
CA ARG A 186 23.56 -32.45 18.35
C ARG A 186 23.42 -32.91 19.80
N ARG A 187 22.70 -32.15 20.63
CA ARG A 187 22.45 -32.46 22.05
C ARG A 187 21.19 -33.30 22.29
N GLY A 188 20.44 -33.67 21.24
CA GLY A 188 19.12 -34.31 21.37
C GLY A 188 18.03 -33.41 21.97
N LYS A 189 18.32 -32.10 22.16
CA LYS A 189 17.38 -31.08 22.68
C LYS A 189 16.72 -30.28 21.56
N GLY A 190 16.82 -30.76 20.33
CA GLY A 190 16.16 -30.16 19.18
C GLY A 190 14.64 -30.31 19.27
N PRO A 191 13.87 -29.38 18.70
CA PRO A 191 12.42 -29.55 18.60
C PRO A 191 12.10 -30.83 17.80
N PRO A 192 11.18 -31.69 18.27
CA PRO A 192 10.80 -32.89 17.55
C PRO A 192 10.06 -32.55 16.25
N LYS A 193 9.97 -33.53 15.33
CA LYS A 193 9.16 -33.39 14.11
C LYS A 193 7.72 -33.04 14.48
N LYS A 194 7.08 -32.16 13.72
CA LYS A 194 5.67 -31.81 13.91
C LYS A 194 4.82 -33.09 14.01
N GLY A 195 3.92 -33.15 14.97
CA GLY A 195 3.10 -34.33 15.25
C GLY A 195 3.78 -35.44 16.06
N HIS A 196 5.11 -35.45 16.20
CA HIS A 196 5.87 -36.49 16.91
C HIS A 196 6.24 -36.05 18.34
N GLY A 197 5.37 -35.24 18.96
CA GLY A 197 5.59 -34.76 20.32
C GLY A 197 5.39 -35.88 21.35
N LYS A 198 5.88 -35.67 22.57
CA LYS A 198 5.74 -36.63 23.68
C LYS A 198 4.30 -37.12 23.89
N ARG A 199 3.31 -36.22 23.71
CA ARG A 199 1.88 -36.57 23.82
C ARG A 199 1.41 -37.54 22.73
N ALA A 200 1.89 -37.37 21.50
CA ALA A 200 1.52 -38.27 20.40
C ALA A 200 2.15 -39.65 20.58
N ALA A 201 3.42 -39.71 20.98
CA ALA A 201 4.09 -40.97 21.31
C ALA A 201 3.38 -41.74 22.45
N LYS A 202 2.78 -41.03 23.42
CA LYS A 202 1.96 -41.63 24.48
C LYS A 202 0.61 -42.17 24.00
N ARG A 203 0.03 -41.64 22.93
CA ARG A 203 -1.25 -42.13 22.38
C ARG A 203 -1.07 -43.29 21.41
N ALA A 204 0.11 -43.38 20.80
CA ALA A 204 0.46 -44.45 19.86
C ALA A 204 0.96 -45.73 20.56
N LYS A 205 1.15 -45.67 21.88
CA LYS A 205 1.47 -46.80 22.73
C LYS A 205 0.23 -47.20 23.50
#